data_AF-A0A8X6I9D8-F1
#
_entry.id   AF-A0A8X6I9D8-F1
#
_cell.length_a   1.000
_cell.length_b   1.000
_cell.length_c   1.000
_cell.angle_alpha   90.00
_cell.angle_beta   90.00
_cell.angle_gamma   90.00
#
_symmetry.space_group_name_H-M   'P 1'
#
loop_
_entity.id
_entity.type
_entity.pdbx_description
1 polymer ?
#
loop_
_entity_poly.entity_id
_entity_poly.type
_entity_poly.pdbx_seq_one_letter_code
_entity_poly.pdbx_strand_id
1 'polypeptide(L)' 'MLRPEEVEMLVCGCPTLDMDELRKVTVYDGFHEEEPIIKLPISHTCFNQLVLPRYKNRDILREKLTIAISNAEGFGLE' A
#
# COMPACT_ATOMS: atom_id res chain seq x y z
N MET A 1 17.67 -2.81 -16.12
CA MET A 1 16.52 -3.66 -16.48
C MET A 1 15.30 -3.02 -15.84
N LEU A 2 14.15 -2.99 -16.51
CA LEU A 2 12.92 -2.43 -15.93
C LEU A 2 12.43 -3.33 -14.79
N ARG A 3 11.84 -2.75 -13.75
CA ARG A 3 11.16 -3.52 -12.70
C ARG A 3 9.84 -4.10 -13.24
N PRO A 4 9.33 -5.21 -12.70
CA PRO A 4 8.07 -5.83 -13.17
C PRO A 4 6.91 -4.83 -13.26
N GLU A 5 6.79 -3.92 -12.30
CA GLU A 5 5.71 -2.92 -12.23
C GLU A 5 5.86 -1.85 -13.33
N GLU A 6 7.09 -1.54 -13.73
CA GLU A 6 7.38 -0.60 -14.83
C GLU A 6 7.04 -1.23 -16.19
N VAL A 7 7.25 -2.56 -16.34
CA VAL A 7 6.84 -3.30 -17.53
C VAL A 7 5.32 -3.39 -17.61
N GLU A 8 4.65 -3.68 -16.49
CA GLU A 8 3.19 -3.68 -16.42
C GLU A 8 2.61 -2.32 -16.86
N MET A 9 3.18 -1.22 -16.38
CA MET A 9 2.75 0.13 -16.79
C MET A 9 2.91 0.39 -18.29
N LEU A 10 3.98 -0.13 -18.92
CA LEU A 10 4.20 0.03 -20.37
C LEU A 10 3.24 -0.82 -21.21
N VAL A 11 2.92 -2.03 -20.75
CA VAL A 11 2.10 -2.99 -21.50
C VAL A 11 0.61 -2.76 -21.28
N CYS A 12 0.20 -2.61 -20.02
CA CYS A 12 -1.20 -2.45 -19.61
C CYS A 12 -1.64 -0.98 -19.58
N GLY A 13 -0.69 -0.04 -19.57
CA GLY A 13 -0.94 1.39 -19.43
C GLY A 13 -1.01 1.84 -17.97
N CYS A 14 -1.16 3.16 -17.77
CA CYS A 14 -1.38 3.76 -16.46
C CYS A 14 -2.89 3.80 -16.16
N PRO A 15 -3.40 3.01 -15.21
CA PRO A 15 -4.82 3.04 -14.87
C PRO A 15 -5.17 4.37 -14.20
N THR A 16 -6.30 4.95 -14.59
CA THR A 16 -6.91 6.04 -13.82
C THR A 16 -7.73 5.42 -12.69
N LEU A 17 -7.48 5.85 -11.46
CA LEU A 17 -8.14 5.32 -10.27
C LEU A 17 -9.17 6.33 -9.74
N ASP A 18 -10.44 5.93 -9.69
CA ASP A 18 -11.50 6.70 -9.05
C ASP A 18 -11.44 6.50 -7.53
N MET A 19 -10.93 7.53 -6.83
CA MET A 19 -10.78 7.47 -5.38
C MET A 19 -12.10 7.52 -4.62
N ASP A 20 -13.16 8.07 -5.21
CA ASP A 20 -14.46 8.14 -4.57
C ASP A 20 -15.15 6.78 -4.59
N GLU A 21 -15.06 6.06 -5.71
CA GLU A 21 -15.57 4.70 -5.80
C GLU A 21 -14.77 3.74 -4.92
N LEU A 22 -13.44 3.85 -4.92
CA LEU A 22 -12.59 3.03 -4.05
C LEU A 22 -12.94 3.20 -2.57
N ARG A 23 -13.20 4.43 -2.12
CA ARG A 23 -13.60 4.71 -0.72
C ARG A 23 -14.95 4.09 -0.37
N LYS A 24 -15.91 4.03 -1.30
CA LYS A 24 -17.23 3.42 -1.05
C LYS A 24 -17.14 1.92 -0.80
N VAL A 25 -16.19 1.25 -1.44
CA VAL A 25 -16.01 -0.21 -1.34
C VAL A 25 -14.91 -0.63 -0.36
N THR A 26 -14.22 0.32 0.26
CA THR A 26 -13.20 0.02 1.29
C THR A 26 -13.86 -0.26 2.63
N VAL A 27 -13.53 -1.40 3.24
CA VAL A 27 -13.88 -1.72 4.63
C VAL A 27 -12.73 -1.29 5.54
N TYR A 28 -13.06 -0.56 6.60
CA TYR A 28 -12.11 -0.12 7.63
C TYR A 28 -12.32 -0.97 8.88
N ASP A 29 -11.32 -1.79 9.23
CA ASP A 29 -11.32 -2.54 10.48
C ASP A 29 -10.55 -1.78 11.57
N GLY A 30 -10.97 -1.96 12.81
CA GLY A 30 -10.68 -1.11 13.95
C GLY A 30 -9.21 -1.09 14.42
N PHE A 31 -9.00 -0.30 15.48
CA PHE A 31 -7.70 -0.10 16.13
C PHE A 31 -7.49 -1.11 17.25
N HIS A 32 -6.26 -1.60 17.40
CA HIS A 32 -5.81 -2.29 18.61
C HIS A 32 -4.72 -1.45 19.30
N GLU A 33 -4.96 -1.05 20.56
CA GLU A 33 -4.05 -0.18 21.32
C GLU A 33 -2.66 -0.79 21.56
N GLU A 34 -2.56 -2.12 21.45
CA GLU A 34 -1.35 -2.90 21.68
C GLU A 34 -0.42 -2.96 20.44
N GLU A 35 -0.77 -2.33 19.31
CA GLU A 35 0.04 -2.42 18.10
C GLU A 35 1.35 -1.62 18.18
N PRO A 36 2.49 -2.20 17.75
CA PRO A 36 3.79 -1.56 17.85
C PRO A 36 3.88 -0.31 16.92
N ILE A 37 4.30 0.81 17.50
CA ILE A 37 4.25 2.15 16.89
C ILE A 37 5.32 2.41 15.79
N ILE A 38 6.19 1.45 15.46
CA ILE A 38 7.32 1.69 14.54
C ILE A 38 7.47 0.55 13.52
N LYS A 39 6.61 0.53 12.49
CA LYS A 39 6.73 -0.35 11.32
C LYS A 39 6.36 0.40 10.04
N LEU A 40 6.88 -0.04 8.90
CA LEU A 40 6.35 0.35 7.58
C LEU A 40 4.95 -0.27 7.39
N PRO A 41 4.08 0.33 6.56
CA PRO A 41 2.83 -0.32 6.17
C PRO A 41 3.06 -1.70 5.58
N ILE A 42 2.14 -2.62 5.84
CA ILE A 42 2.17 -3.98 5.31
C ILE A 42 0.99 -4.13 4.34
N SER A 43 1.22 -4.76 3.20
CA SER A 43 0.15 -5.13 2.29
C SER A 43 0.02 -6.65 2.21
N HIS A 44 -1.22 -7.13 2.22
CA HIS A 44 -1.56 -8.51 1.90
C HIS A 44 -2.35 -8.50 0.59
N THR A 45 -1.64 -8.61 -0.53
CA THR A 45 -2.21 -8.48 -1.87
C THR A 45 -3.23 -9.56 -2.19
N CYS A 46 -3.06 -10.78 -1.69
CA CYS A 46 -4.04 -11.87 -1.83
C CYS A 46 -5.42 -11.54 -1.21
N PHE A 47 -5.46 -10.60 -0.28
CA PHE A 47 -6.67 -10.22 0.46
C PHE A 47 -7.06 -8.75 0.24
N ASN A 48 -6.38 -8.02 -0.66
CA ASN A 48 -6.57 -6.59 -0.88
C ASN A 48 -6.54 -5.76 0.42
N GLN A 49 -5.71 -6.16 1.38
CA GLN A 49 -5.65 -5.55 2.70
C GLN A 49 -4.38 -4.70 2.85
N LEU A 50 -4.54 -3.45 3.27
CA LEU A 50 -3.46 -2.56 3.67
C LEU A 50 -3.51 -2.35 5.18
N VAL A 51 -2.46 -2.75 5.87
CA VAL A 51 -2.31 -2.58 7.33
C VAL A 51 -1.49 -1.32 7.58
N LEU A 52 -2.11 -0.34 8.24
CA LEU A 52 -1.51 0.95 8.55
C LEU A 52 -1.18 1.05 10.05
N PRO A 53 0.10 1.10 10.43
CA PRO A 53 0.50 1.38 11.81
C PRO A 53 0.01 2.75 12.28
N ARG A 54 -0.10 2.92 13.59
CA ARG A 54 -0.45 4.21 14.20
C ARG A 54 0.67 5.23 14.00
N TYR A 55 0.52 6.09 12.99
CA TYR A 55 1.39 7.23 12.79
C TYR A 55 0.89 8.45 13.58
N LYS A 56 1.84 9.19 14.17
CA LYS A 56 1.54 10.38 14.99
C LYS A 56 0.81 11.47 14.21
N ASN A 57 1.06 11.58 12.91
CA ASN A 57 0.43 12.57 12.03
C ASN A 57 0.44 12.09 10.58
N ARG A 58 -0.27 12.85 9.73
CA ARG A 58 -0.41 12.58 8.30
C ARG A 58 0.92 12.64 7.54
N ASP A 59 1.85 13.48 7.97
CA ASP A 59 3.14 13.63 7.28
C ASP A 59 4.00 12.38 7.42
N ILE A 60 4.06 11.80 8.64
CA ILE A 60 4.76 10.54 8.89
C ILE A 60 4.08 9.39 8.14
N LEU A 61 2.73 9.33 8.16
CA LEU A 61 1.99 8.33 7.39
C LEU A 61 2.35 8.39 5.91
N ARG A 62 2.31 9.59 5.32
CA ARG A 62 2.65 9.81 3.91
C ARG A 62 4.08 9.37 3.63
N GLU A 63 5.05 9.78 4.45
CA GLU A 63 6.46 9.39 4.29
C GLU A 63 6.62 7.86 4.31
N LYS A 64 6.09 7.18 5.33
CA LYS A 64 6.23 5.73 5.46
C LYS A 64 5.48 4.97 4.38
N LEU A 65 4.31 5.44 3.96
CA LEU A 65 3.54 4.86 2.87
C LEU A 65 4.26 5.01 1.52
N THR A 66 4.81 6.19 1.23
CA THR A 66 5.61 6.40 0.01
C THR A 66 6.82 5.48 -0.02
N ILE A 67 7.52 5.34 1.12
CA ILE A 67 8.66 4.41 1.23
C ILE A 67 8.22 2.97 0.96
N ALA A 68 7.12 2.51 1.59
CA ALA A 68 6.64 1.14 1.42
C ALA A 68 6.21 0.83 -0.01
N ILE A 69 5.46 1.73 -0.68
CA ILE A 69 5.05 1.54 -2.07
C ILE A 69 6.26 1.51 -3.02
N SER A 70 7.26 2.38 -2.77
CA SER A 70 8.42 2.48 -3.67
C SER A 70 9.37 1.29 -3.59
N ASN A 71 9.36 0.58 -2.45
CA ASN A 71 10.20 -0.58 -2.17
C ASN A 71 9.37 -1.87 -2.02
N ALA A 72 8.12 -1.86 -2.46
CA ALA A 72 7.30 -3.06 -2.48
C ALA A 72 7.86 -3.98 -3.56
N GLU A 73 8.24 -5.19 -3.16
CA GLU A 73 8.55 -6.28 -4.09
C GLU A 73 7.39 -7.27 -4.05
N GLY A 74 6.95 -7.75 -5.22
CA GLY A 74 5.91 -8.77 -5.34
C GLY A 74 6.35 -10.13 -4.79
N PHE A 75 5.55 -11.17 -5.03
CA PHE A 75 6.00 -12.55 -4.75
C PHE A 75 7.17 -12.85 -5.68
N GLY A 76 8.40 -12.80 -5.16
CA GLY A 76 9.63 -13.14 -5.86
C GLY A 76 9.69 -14.63 -6.24
N LEU A 77 8.81 -15.05 -7.14
CA LEU A 77 8.92 -16.29 -7.87
C LEU A 77 9.82 -15.99 -9.08
N GLU A 78 11.13 -16.17 -8.87
CA GLU A 78 12.09 -16.30 -9.99
C GLU A 78 11.80 -17.56 -10.82
#